data_AF-A0A672LQV7-F1
#
_entry.id   AF-A0A672LQV7-F1
#
_cell.length_a   1.000
_cell.length_b   1.000
_cell.length_c   1.000
_cell.angle_alpha   90.00
_cell.angle_beta   90.00
_cell.angle_gamma   90.00
#
_symmetry.space_group_name_H-M   'P 1'
#
loop_
_entity.id
_entity.type
_entity.pdbx_description
1 polymer ?
#
loop_
_entity_poly.entity_id
_entity_poly.type
_entity_poly.pdbx_seq_one_letter_code
_entity_poly.pdbx_strand_id
1 'polypeptide(L)'
;ITSTKVCHSQTQTDVLKRRRRVLSKDGRSNVRIEHVSGRGTLYLRDLWTTFLDMQWRYKLFLFSATFAGTWFVFGVLWYLVALVHGDLLEFDPPSNHTPCVMQVQTLTGAFLFSLESQTTIGYGFRCITEECPLAIILLIVQLVITMVMEIFITGTFLHGRRNVVRR
;
A
#
# COMPACT_ATOMS: atom_id res chain seq x y z
N ILE A 1 -35.40 -52.21 19.81
CA ILE A 1 -36.55 -51.27 19.90
C ILE A 1 -36.19 -50.21 20.93
N THR A 2 -36.05 -48.95 20.46
CA THR A 2 -36.09 -47.64 21.17
C THR A 2 -35.30 -47.47 22.48
N SER A 3 -34.21 -46.70 22.50
CA SER A 3 -34.13 -45.22 22.49
C SER A 3 -34.45 -44.57 23.83
N THR A 4 -33.44 -43.98 24.49
CA THR A 4 -33.52 -42.56 24.91
C THR A 4 -32.14 -41.97 25.15
N LYS A 5 -31.88 -40.85 24.49
CA LYS A 5 -30.81 -39.88 24.73
C LYS A 5 -31.21 -38.97 25.90
N VAL A 6 -30.24 -38.35 26.58
CA VAL A 6 -30.01 -36.87 26.65
C VAL A 6 -29.31 -36.45 27.97
N CYS A 7 -28.38 -35.51 27.76
CA CYS A 7 -27.39 -34.81 28.59
C CYS A 7 -27.92 -33.86 29.68
N HIS A 8 -27.12 -33.61 30.73
CA HIS A 8 -26.88 -32.34 31.48
C HIS A 8 -26.16 -32.71 32.80
N SER A 9 -25.26 -31.97 33.44
CA SER A 9 -24.49 -30.75 33.23
C SER A 9 -23.49 -30.68 34.40
N GLN A 10 -22.32 -30.08 34.17
CA GLN A 10 -21.37 -29.45 35.11
C GLN A 10 -21.67 -29.51 36.62
N THR A 11 -20.73 -29.88 37.50
CA THR A 11 -19.71 -28.96 38.08
C THR A 11 -18.77 -29.79 38.98
N GLN A 12 -17.47 -29.87 38.69
CA GLN A 12 -16.39 -28.98 39.15
C GLN A 12 -15.84 -29.32 40.55
N THR A 13 -14.93 -30.30 40.64
CA THR A 13 -13.82 -30.34 41.62
C THR A 13 -12.70 -31.24 41.10
N ASP A 14 -12.09 -30.93 39.96
CA ASP A 14 -10.83 -31.55 39.53
C ASP A 14 -9.78 -30.45 39.31
N VAL A 15 -9.31 -29.90 40.42
CA VAL A 15 -8.18 -28.96 40.48
C VAL A 15 -6.85 -29.73 40.47
N LEU A 16 -6.77 -30.79 39.65
CA LEU A 16 -5.48 -31.34 39.25
C LEU A 16 -4.81 -30.30 38.36
N LYS A 17 -3.80 -29.66 38.94
CA LYS A 17 -2.83 -28.72 38.37
C LYS A 17 -2.35 -29.15 36.98
N ARG A 18 -3.17 -28.95 35.94
CA ARG A 18 -2.84 -29.21 34.55
C ARG A 18 -1.76 -28.21 34.15
N ARG A 19 -0.50 -28.62 34.28
CA ARG A 19 0.69 -27.85 33.88
C ARG A 19 0.41 -27.25 32.50
N ARG A 20 0.21 -25.92 32.44
CA ARG A 20 -0.14 -25.22 31.20
C ARG A 20 0.98 -25.50 30.21
N ARG A 21 0.71 -26.31 29.19
CA ARG A 21 1.74 -26.81 28.27
C ARG A 21 2.17 -25.64 27.38
N VAL A 22 3.47 -25.34 27.36
CA VAL A 22 4.07 -24.21 26.61
C VAL A 22 3.80 -24.32 25.11
N LEU A 23 3.68 -25.54 24.58
CA LEU A 23 3.23 -25.82 23.21
C LEU A 23 2.03 -26.77 23.19
N SER A 24 1.07 -26.52 22.30
CA SER A 24 0.00 -27.46 21.92
C SER A 24 0.59 -28.65 21.14
N LYS A 25 -0.12 -29.78 21.10
CA LYS A 25 0.24 -30.92 20.24
C LYS A 25 0.26 -30.55 18.74
N ASP A 26 -0.45 -29.48 18.37
CA ASP A 26 -0.50 -28.91 17.03
C ASP A 26 0.66 -27.93 16.73
N GLY A 27 1.67 -27.85 17.61
CA GLY A 27 2.84 -26.98 17.44
C GLY A 27 2.61 -25.49 17.78
N ARG A 28 1.41 -25.10 18.20
CA ARG A 28 1.11 -23.71 18.59
C ARG A 28 1.65 -23.40 19.99
N SER A 29 2.42 -22.32 20.13
CA SER A 29 2.85 -21.81 21.45
C SER A 29 1.67 -21.26 22.24
N ASN A 30 1.55 -21.68 23.50
CA ASN A 30 0.53 -21.26 24.47
C ASN A 30 1.04 -20.15 25.41
N VAL A 31 2.13 -19.47 25.05
CA VAL A 31 2.69 -18.36 25.82
C VAL A 31 2.02 -17.07 25.36
N ARG A 32 1.15 -16.50 26.21
CA ARG A 32 0.66 -15.12 26.05
C ARG A 32 1.64 -14.19 26.75
N ILE A 33 2.36 -13.39 25.97
CA ILE A 33 3.19 -12.31 26.52
C ILE A 33 2.25 -11.13 26.79
N GLU A 34 1.84 -10.95 28.05
CA GLU A 34 1.12 -9.77 28.51
C GLU A 34 2.14 -8.73 28.99
N HIS A 35 1.91 -7.46 28.62
CA HIS A 35 2.77 -6.30 28.88
C HIS A 35 4.14 -6.24 28.19
N VAL A 36 4.15 -5.86 26.90
CA VAL A 36 5.33 -5.23 26.28
C VAL A 36 4.99 -3.77 26.01
N SER A 37 5.45 -2.89 26.90
CA SER A 37 5.43 -1.44 26.66
C SER A 37 6.35 -1.12 25.47
N GLY A 38 5.87 -0.37 24.47
CA GLY A 38 6.63 -0.06 23.25
C GLY A 38 6.38 -0.98 22.05
N ARG A 39 5.31 -1.81 22.06
CA ARG A 39 4.91 -2.65 20.91
C ARG A 39 4.80 -1.87 19.60
N GLY A 40 4.17 -0.68 19.60
CA GLY A 40 3.98 0.12 18.39
C GLY A 40 5.30 0.45 17.67
N THR A 41 6.30 0.93 18.40
CA THR A 41 7.63 1.25 17.85
C THR A 41 8.41 0.01 17.42
N LEU A 42 8.26 -1.13 18.12
CA LEU A 42 8.86 -2.40 17.70
C LEU A 42 8.19 -2.94 16.41
N TYR A 43 6.86 -2.86 16.31
CA TYR A 43 6.10 -3.26 15.12
C TYR A 43 6.39 -2.37 13.91
N LEU A 44 6.60 -1.07 14.10
CA LEU A 44 7.00 -0.16 13.04
C LEU A 44 8.43 -0.44 12.54
N ARG A 45 9.34 -0.86 13.44
CA ARG A 45 10.69 -1.26 13.04
C ARG A 45 10.72 -2.60 12.29
N ASP A 46 9.71 -3.45 12.54
CA ASP A 46 9.51 -4.75 11.90
C ASP A 46 8.38 -4.72 10.84
N LEU A 47 8.13 -3.54 10.25
CA LEU A 47 7.07 -3.31 9.27
C LEU A 47 7.19 -4.24 8.06
N TRP A 48 8.43 -4.50 7.60
CA TRP A 48 8.71 -5.36 6.46
C TRP A 48 8.33 -6.83 6.71
N THR A 49 8.69 -7.40 7.87
CA THR A 49 8.36 -8.79 8.20
C THR A 49 6.87 -8.95 8.54
N THR A 50 6.29 -7.97 9.24
CA THR A 50 4.84 -7.94 9.55
C THR A 50 4.03 -7.86 8.26
N PHE A 51 4.46 -7.04 7.31
CA PHE A 51 3.83 -6.96 5.99
C PHE A 51 3.90 -8.28 5.21
N LEU A 52 5.05 -8.97 5.27
CA LEU A 52 5.24 -10.27 4.63
C LEU A 52 4.40 -11.40 5.25
N ASP A 53 4.08 -11.34 6.55
CA ASP A 53 3.27 -12.36 7.24
C ASP A 53 1.75 -12.04 7.25
N MET A 54 1.36 -10.85 6.79
CA MET A 54 -0.04 -10.42 6.69
C MET A 54 -0.86 -11.32 5.73
N GLN A 55 -2.17 -11.48 6.01
CA GLN A 55 -3.06 -12.19 5.08
C GLN A 55 -3.09 -11.50 3.70
N TRP A 56 -3.23 -12.29 2.63
CA TRP A 56 -3.18 -11.80 1.25
C TRP A 56 -4.20 -10.68 0.94
N ARG A 57 -5.38 -10.70 1.59
CA ARG A 57 -6.40 -9.67 1.43
C ARG A 57 -5.93 -8.28 1.86
N TYR A 58 -5.24 -8.21 3.00
CA TYR A 58 -4.69 -6.94 3.51
C TYR A 58 -3.47 -6.48 2.71
N LYS A 59 -2.67 -7.41 2.18
CA LYS A 59 -1.56 -7.09 1.26
C LYS A 59 -2.06 -6.39 0.00
N LEU A 60 -3.11 -6.92 -0.63
CA LEU A 60 -3.72 -6.30 -1.81
C LEU A 60 -4.26 -4.90 -1.51
N PHE A 61 -4.99 -4.74 -0.40
CA PHE A 61 -5.50 -3.43 0.00
C PHE A 61 -4.36 -2.42 0.22
N LEU A 62 -3.28 -2.80 0.90
CA LEU A 62 -2.15 -1.90 1.14
C LEU A 62 -1.43 -1.52 -0.15
N PHE A 63 -1.24 -2.45 -1.09
CA PHE A 63 -0.64 -2.14 -2.39
C PHE A 63 -1.50 -1.16 -3.19
N SER A 64 -2.81 -1.41 -3.27
CA SER A 64 -3.72 -0.49 -3.95
C SER A 64 -3.71 0.90 -3.30
N ALA A 65 -3.72 0.97 -1.97
CA ALA A 65 -3.63 2.25 -1.24
C ALA A 65 -2.29 2.96 -1.49
N THR A 66 -1.18 2.22 -1.59
CA THR A 66 0.14 2.78 -1.88
C THR A 66 0.19 3.38 -3.29
N PHE A 67 -0.32 2.67 -4.31
CA PHE A 67 -0.41 3.19 -5.67
C PHE A 67 -1.30 4.43 -5.76
N ALA A 68 -2.50 4.38 -5.16
CA ALA A 68 -3.39 5.54 -5.12
C ALA A 68 -2.73 6.73 -4.41
N GLY A 69 -2.03 6.47 -3.31
CA GLY A 69 -1.25 7.47 -2.59
C GLY A 69 -0.12 8.07 -3.44
N THR A 70 0.60 7.25 -4.21
CA THR A 70 1.68 7.75 -5.06
C THR A 70 1.16 8.58 -6.22
N TRP A 71 0.07 8.16 -6.87
CA TRP A 71 -0.61 8.98 -7.89
C TRP A 71 -1.05 10.33 -7.34
N PHE A 72 -1.55 10.35 -6.10
CA PHE A 72 -1.95 11.59 -5.45
C PHE A 72 -0.76 12.50 -5.13
N VAL A 73 0.29 11.96 -4.50
CA VAL A 73 1.49 12.74 -4.15
C VAL A 73 2.17 13.31 -5.39
N PHE A 74 2.38 12.50 -6.43
CA PHE A 74 2.94 12.99 -7.68
C PHE A 74 1.98 13.93 -8.41
N GLY A 75 0.66 13.70 -8.36
CA GLY A 75 -0.34 14.63 -8.87
C GLY A 75 -0.24 16.02 -8.22
N VAL A 76 -0.02 16.07 -6.91
CA VAL A 76 0.23 17.34 -6.20
C VAL A 76 1.55 17.97 -6.65
N LEU A 77 2.63 17.20 -6.81
CA LEU A 77 3.90 17.72 -7.32
C LEU A 77 3.76 18.31 -8.72
N TRP A 78 3.05 17.64 -9.63
CA TRP A 78 2.73 18.15 -10.96
C TRP A 78 1.90 19.43 -10.92
N TYR A 79 0.91 19.48 -10.03
CA TYR A 79 0.13 20.69 -9.81
C TYR A 79 0.98 21.85 -9.28
N LEU A 80 1.94 21.57 -8.39
CA LEU A 80 2.89 22.59 -7.89
C LEU A 80 3.83 23.08 -9.00
N VAL A 81 4.30 22.21 -9.89
CA VAL A 81 5.09 22.62 -11.06
C VAL A 81 4.28 23.58 -11.94
N ALA A 82 3.03 23.21 -12.25
CA ALA A 82 2.14 24.06 -13.02
C ALA A 82 1.86 25.40 -12.30
N LEU A 83 1.70 25.38 -10.97
CA LEU A 83 1.47 26.58 -10.15
C LEU A 83 2.67 27.52 -10.14
N VAL A 84 3.89 26.99 -9.97
CA VAL A 84 5.13 27.77 -9.96
C VAL A 84 5.44 28.33 -11.35
N HIS A 85 5.11 27.60 -12.42
CA HIS A 85 5.30 28.06 -13.79
C HIS A 85 4.23 29.06 -14.26
N GLY A 86 3.05 29.07 -13.61
CA GLY A 86 1.91 29.92 -13.99
C GLY A 86 0.99 29.29 -15.05
N ASP A 87 0.97 27.97 -15.17
CA ASP A 87 0.18 27.21 -16.16
C ASP A 87 -1.30 27.02 -15.75
N LEU A 88 -1.67 27.46 -14.54
CA LEU A 88 -3.04 27.35 -14.04
C LEU A 88 -3.97 28.35 -14.74
N LEU A 89 -5.22 27.94 -14.93
CA LEU A 89 -6.28 28.76 -15.53
C LEU A 89 -6.49 30.11 -14.81
N GLU A 90 -6.11 30.20 -13.54
CA GLU A 90 -6.32 31.40 -12.72
C GLU A 90 -5.39 32.57 -13.08
N PHE A 91 -4.31 32.31 -13.83
CA PHE A 91 -3.31 33.33 -14.18
C PHE A 91 -3.52 33.97 -15.57
N ASP A 92 -4.57 33.57 -16.31
CA ASP A 92 -4.85 34.02 -17.69
C ASP A 92 -3.57 34.08 -18.56
N PRO A 93 -2.90 32.94 -18.81
CA PRO A 93 -1.63 32.93 -19.50
C PRO A 93 -1.75 33.55 -20.90
N PRO A 94 -0.80 34.39 -21.32
CA PRO A 94 -0.82 34.99 -22.65
C PRO A 94 -0.74 33.91 -23.74
N SER A 95 -1.28 34.19 -24.93
CA SER A 95 -1.37 33.22 -26.03
C SER A 95 -0.04 32.65 -26.54
N ASN A 96 1.10 33.24 -26.16
CA ASN A 96 2.45 32.77 -26.47
C ASN A 96 3.11 31.96 -25.33
N HIS A 97 2.36 31.64 -24.27
CA HIS A 97 2.86 30.88 -23.13
C HIS A 97 2.77 29.38 -23.42
N THR A 98 3.93 28.70 -23.45
CA THR A 98 4.03 27.26 -23.61
C THR A 98 4.05 26.60 -22.22
N PRO A 99 3.04 25.81 -21.83
CA PRO A 99 2.99 25.21 -20.50
C PRO A 99 3.98 24.06 -20.38
N CYS A 100 4.41 23.73 -19.15
CA CYS A 100 5.30 22.58 -18.91
C CYS A 100 4.63 21.25 -19.29
N VAL A 101 3.31 21.15 -19.06
CA VAL A 101 2.49 19.99 -19.44
C VAL A 101 1.16 20.46 -19.99
N MET A 102 0.83 19.99 -21.20
CA MET A 102 -0.42 20.34 -21.86
C MET A 102 -1.61 19.83 -21.06
N GLN A 103 -2.63 20.68 -20.92
CA GLN A 103 -3.91 20.35 -20.29
C GLN A 103 -3.85 19.94 -18.81
N VAL A 104 -2.81 20.39 -18.09
CA VAL A 104 -2.67 20.25 -16.63
C VAL A 104 -2.96 21.58 -15.93
N GLN A 105 -4.23 21.98 -15.99
CA GLN A 105 -4.69 23.27 -15.48
C GLN A 105 -5.36 23.21 -14.10
N THR A 106 -5.67 22.00 -13.64
CA THR A 106 -6.38 21.75 -12.37
C THR A 106 -5.71 20.62 -11.61
N LEU A 107 -5.96 20.52 -10.30
CA LEU A 107 -5.45 19.41 -9.48
C LEU A 107 -5.90 18.05 -10.02
N THR A 108 -7.14 17.95 -10.49
CA THR A 108 -7.65 16.72 -11.12
C THR A 108 -6.91 16.40 -12.42
N GLY A 109 -6.62 17.41 -13.25
CA GLY A 109 -5.80 17.23 -14.46
C GLY A 109 -4.39 16.74 -14.15
N ALA A 110 -3.77 17.29 -13.10
CA ALA A 110 -2.43 16.88 -12.64
C ALA A 110 -2.44 15.45 -12.05
N PHE A 111 -3.48 15.10 -11.28
CA PHE A 111 -3.67 13.74 -10.78
C PHE A 111 -3.81 12.72 -11.91
N LEU A 112 -4.65 13.03 -12.91
CA LEU A 112 -4.81 12.15 -14.08
C LEU A 112 -3.49 12.00 -14.85
N PHE A 113 -2.75 13.08 -15.06
CA PHE A 113 -1.43 13.01 -15.68
C PHE A 113 -0.46 12.13 -14.88
N SER A 114 -0.44 12.26 -13.55
CA SER A 114 0.37 11.42 -12.69
C SER A 114 -0.02 9.94 -12.79
N LEU A 115 -1.32 9.63 -12.79
CA LEU A 115 -1.81 8.27 -12.94
C LEU A 115 -1.40 7.70 -14.30
N GLU A 116 -1.65 8.44 -15.38
CA GLU A 116 -1.34 8.04 -16.76
C GLU A 116 0.16 7.78 -16.96
N SER A 117 1.00 8.65 -16.40
CA SER A 117 2.46 8.56 -16.50
C SER A 117 3.01 7.37 -15.70
N GLN A 118 2.53 7.17 -14.47
CA GLN A 118 2.97 6.07 -13.60
C GLN A 118 2.50 4.71 -14.11
N THR A 119 1.28 4.62 -14.66
CA THR A 119 0.74 3.38 -15.22
C THR A 119 1.15 3.15 -16.66
N THR A 120 1.89 4.09 -17.26
CA THR A 120 2.34 4.06 -18.66
C THR A 120 1.19 3.91 -19.67
N ILE A 121 -0.01 4.37 -19.32
CA ILE A 121 -1.18 4.34 -20.22
C ILE A 121 -0.97 5.31 -21.38
N GLY A 122 -0.56 6.55 -21.06
CA GLY A 122 -0.20 7.56 -22.05
C GLY A 122 -1.28 7.83 -23.11
N TYR A 123 -2.46 8.34 -22.72
CA TYR A 123 -3.55 8.61 -23.67
C TYR A 123 -3.17 9.63 -24.77
N GLY A 124 -2.10 10.41 -24.58
CA GLY A 124 -1.60 11.40 -25.55
C GLY A 124 -2.34 12.74 -25.53
N PHE A 125 -3.32 12.92 -24.63
CA PHE A 125 -4.02 14.19 -24.44
C PHE A 125 -3.25 15.16 -23.52
N ARG A 126 -2.46 14.62 -22.58
CA ARG A 126 -1.63 15.38 -21.64
C ARG A 126 -0.17 15.05 -21.93
N CYS A 127 0.52 15.97 -22.57
CA CYS A 127 1.89 15.77 -23.05
C CYS A 127 2.83 16.75 -22.38
N ILE A 128 4.00 16.26 -21.98
CA ILE A 128 5.09 17.08 -21.46
C ILE A 128 5.74 17.87 -22.59
N THR A 129 6.11 19.12 -22.32
CA THR A 129 6.84 19.98 -23.25
C THR A 129 8.31 20.09 -22.82
N GLU A 130 9.16 20.61 -23.71
CA GLU A 130 10.60 20.79 -23.47
C GLU A 130 10.97 22.09 -22.74
N GLU A 131 9.98 22.92 -22.43
CA GLU A 131 10.15 24.22 -21.78
C GLU A 131 10.71 24.09 -20.37
N CYS A 132 10.28 23.06 -19.65
CA CYS A 132 10.54 22.92 -18.22
C CYS A 132 11.42 21.68 -17.94
N PRO A 133 12.74 21.85 -17.72
CA PRO A 133 13.61 20.72 -17.37
C PRO A 133 13.22 20.08 -16.03
N LEU A 134 12.61 20.86 -15.12
CA LEU A 134 12.08 20.36 -13.85
C LEU A 134 10.98 19.30 -14.06
N ALA A 135 10.12 19.49 -15.05
CA ALA A 135 9.07 18.54 -15.39
C ALA A 135 9.68 17.21 -15.87
N ILE A 136 10.73 17.27 -16.70
CA ILE A 136 11.42 16.07 -17.20
C ILE A 136 12.07 15.30 -16.04
N ILE A 137 12.75 16.00 -15.13
CA ILE A 137 13.36 15.38 -13.94
C ILE A 137 12.29 14.74 -13.04
N LEU A 138 11.17 15.43 -12.82
CA LEU A 138 10.06 14.90 -12.03
C LEU A 138 9.49 13.62 -12.64
N LEU A 139 9.33 13.58 -13.97
CA LEU A 139 8.89 12.40 -14.69
C LEU A 139 9.88 11.24 -14.53
N ILE A 140 11.19 11.49 -14.68
CA ILE A 140 12.22 10.45 -14.49
C ILE A 140 12.16 9.87 -13.07
N VAL A 141 12.07 10.72 -12.05
CA VAL A 141 11.94 10.29 -10.64
C VAL A 141 10.68 9.45 -10.45
N GLN A 142 9.55 9.86 -11.04
CA GLN A 142 8.30 9.11 -10.98
C GLN A 142 8.44 7.71 -11.60
N LEU A 143 9.11 7.59 -12.74
CA LEU A 143 9.36 6.30 -13.40
C LEU A 143 10.27 5.39 -12.58
N VAL A 144 11.36 5.91 -12.01
CA VAL A 144 12.28 5.14 -11.16
C VAL A 144 11.54 4.60 -9.92
N ILE A 145 10.75 5.45 -9.26
CA ILE A 145 9.98 5.05 -8.08
C ILE A 145 8.93 4.00 -8.43
N THR A 146 8.30 4.11 -9.60
CA THR A 146 7.35 3.12 -10.11
C THR A 146 8.01 1.75 -10.29
N MET A 147 9.16 1.70 -10.96
CA MET A 147 9.92 0.46 -11.17
C MET A 147 10.29 -0.21 -9.84
N VAL A 148 10.74 0.58 -8.86
CA VAL A 148 11.07 0.07 -7.52
C VAL A 148 9.83 -0.55 -6.85
N MET A 149 8.68 0.14 -6.90
CA MET A 149 7.43 -0.39 -6.34
C MET A 149 6.98 -1.69 -7.02
N GLU A 150 7.07 -1.78 -8.36
CA GLU A 150 6.71 -2.98 -9.11
C GLU A 150 7.56 -4.20 -8.72
N ILE A 151 8.87 -4.00 -8.53
CA ILE A 151 9.79 -5.05 -8.05
C ILE A 151 9.35 -5.53 -6.66
N PHE A 152 9.05 -4.62 -5.74
CA PHE A 152 8.59 -4.97 -4.39
C PHE A 152 7.27 -5.75 -4.40
N ILE A 153 6.30 -5.33 -5.20
CA ILE A 153 4.98 -6.00 -5.31
C ILE A 153 5.14 -7.40 -5.90
N THR A 154 5.91 -7.53 -6.97
CA THR A 154 6.16 -8.82 -7.60
C THR A 154 6.90 -9.76 -6.62
N GLY A 155 7.92 -9.25 -5.93
CA GLY A 155 8.69 -10.03 -4.94
C GLY A 155 7.85 -10.53 -3.76
N THR A 156 7.01 -9.66 -3.20
CA THR A 156 6.11 -9.99 -2.08
C THR A 156 4.99 -10.94 -2.49
N PHE A 157 4.45 -10.80 -3.70
CA PHE A 157 3.43 -11.71 -4.24
C PHE A 157 3.99 -13.12 -4.49
N LEU A 158 5.17 -13.21 -5.10
CA LEU A 158 5.89 -14.48 -5.30
C LEU A 158 6.26 -15.14 -3.95
N HIS A 159 6.66 -14.35 -2.95
CA HIS A 159 6.88 -14.86 -1.59
C HIS A 159 5.57 -15.36 -0.95
N GLY A 160 4.49 -14.59 -1.08
CA GLY A 160 3.16 -14.94 -0.55
C GLY A 160 2.62 -16.25 -1.11
N ARG A 161 2.80 -16.53 -2.40
CA ARG A 161 2.41 -17.81 -3.03
C ARG A 161 3.12 -19.01 -2.41
N ARG A 162 4.41 -18.89 -2.06
CA ARG A 162 5.16 -19.96 -1.38
C ARG A 162 4.62 -20.26 0.03
N ASN A 163 4.09 -19.25 0.72
CA ASN A 163 3.52 -19.44 2.06
C ASN A 163 2.09 -20.00 2.04
N VAL A 164 1.31 -19.74 0.98
CA VAL A 164 -0.03 -20.34 0.80
C VAL A 164 0.07 -21.81 0.39
N VAL A 165 1.02 -22.20 -0.46
CA VAL A 165 1.25 -23.62 -0.83
C VAL A 165 1.82 -24.44 0.35
N ARG A 166 2.44 -23.79 1.34
CA ARG A 166 3.00 -24.44 2.54
C ARG A 166 2.03 -24.54 3.73
N ARG A 167 0.85 -23.91 3.67
CA ARG A 167 -0.22 -24.07 4.68
C ARG A 167 -1.30 -25.00 4.15
#